data_AF-A0A931QEY2-F1
#
_entry.id   AF-A0A931QEY2-F1
#
_cell.length_a   1.000
_cell.length_b   1.000
_cell.length_c   1.000
_cell.angle_alpha   90.00
_cell.angle_beta   90.00
_cell.angle_gamma   90.00
#
_symmetry.space_group_name_H-M   'P 1'
#
loop_
_entity.id
_entity.type
_entity.pdbx_description
1 polymer ?
#
loop_
_entity_poly.entity_id
_entity_poly.type
_entity_poly.pdbx_seq_one_letter_code
_entity_poly.pdbx_strand_id
1 'polypeptide(L)'
;MKNTRSHSSALTSRCDFLGLKDDPQTCLAFSSNWNYCHRARPPESVRIEHQRKYCHTSDHVQCPIYRNERPGPLPPEVRGRRMAKTGRAKQAARIPALLFILIPALLILWLAQTPSLLNEITSGLFRKTNTGSQPPVTVPVTSTAAATQTKTPGSFIPPAPSPVSIQTNFSTSADYSAGTPVVQTPTSPFEGVCGYPLDTPFGKEHKFIIHQAQDGDSLSMYANYYQTSVDAIRALNYRLPVPLLKEWVVVILVGETQAGDLPSFETYLASNTGSSIESLARELSTDPAALKQYNDFDESCRAFSGWLLIPRQKPAP
;
A
#
# COMPACT_ATOMS: atom_id res chain seq x y z
N MET A 1 -33.65 12.14 21.63
CA MET A 1 -33.44 13.21 20.62
C MET A 1 -32.98 12.55 19.32
N LYS A 2 -33.84 12.57 18.30
CA LYS A 2 -33.55 12.01 16.96
C LYS A 2 -32.69 13.04 16.23
N ASN A 3 -31.42 12.72 15.98
CA ASN A 3 -30.49 13.59 15.27
C ASN A 3 -30.74 13.43 13.76
N THR A 4 -31.73 14.15 13.23
CA THR A 4 -31.99 14.29 11.80
C THR A 4 -30.88 15.13 11.18
N ARG A 5 -29.85 14.49 10.63
CA ARG A 5 -28.92 15.17 9.72
C ARG A 5 -29.67 15.45 8.42
N SER A 6 -30.02 16.71 8.23
CA SER A 6 -30.43 17.25 6.93
C SER A 6 -29.29 17.02 5.94
N HIS A 7 -29.57 16.25 4.89
CA HIS A 7 -28.67 15.95 3.80
C HIS A 7 -28.47 17.18 2.91
N SER A 8 -27.46 17.98 3.21
CA SER A 8 -26.88 18.93 2.25
C SER A 8 -25.82 18.20 1.41
N SER A 9 -26.26 17.23 0.60
CA SER A 9 -25.41 16.26 -0.09
C SER A 9 -25.24 16.52 -1.60
N ALA A 10 -25.47 17.75 -2.06
CA ALA A 10 -25.35 18.12 -3.47
C ALA A 10 -24.07 18.88 -3.83
N LEU A 11 -23.20 19.19 -2.87
CA LEU A 11 -21.97 19.98 -3.08
C LEU A 11 -20.67 19.23 -2.78
N THR A 12 -20.73 18.02 -2.25
CA THR A 12 -19.54 17.24 -1.93
C THR A 12 -19.16 16.36 -3.12
N SER A 13 -17.93 16.48 -3.63
CA SER A 13 -17.41 15.62 -4.72
C SER A 13 -17.15 14.16 -4.29
N ARG A 14 -17.49 13.79 -3.05
CA ARG A 14 -17.22 12.46 -2.46
C ARG A 14 -18.32 12.05 -1.48
N CYS A 15 -18.35 10.77 -1.14
CA CYS A 15 -19.28 10.18 -0.20
C CYS A 15 -19.02 10.61 1.26
N ASP A 16 -20.03 11.20 1.90
CA ASP A 16 -19.98 11.60 3.32
C ASP A 16 -19.81 10.44 4.31
N PHE A 17 -20.03 9.20 3.85
CA PHE A 17 -19.90 7.99 4.68
C PHE A 17 -18.59 7.23 4.43
N LEU A 18 -17.68 7.78 3.62
CA LEU A 18 -16.36 7.22 3.43
C LEU A 18 -15.39 7.82 4.45
N GLY A 19 -14.75 6.98 5.27
CA GLY A 19 -13.81 7.42 6.30
C GLY A 19 -12.73 6.38 6.59
N LEU A 20 -11.80 6.68 7.50
CA LEU A 20 -10.86 5.71 8.04
C LEU A 20 -11.57 4.82 9.07
N LYS A 21 -10.96 3.69 9.42
CA LYS A 21 -11.55 2.71 10.34
C LYS A 21 -11.99 3.32 11.66
N ASP A 22 -11.11 4.11 12.28
CA ASP A 22 -11.29 4.68 13.61
C ASP A 22 -11.63 6.19 13.56
N ASP A 23 -11.68 6.77 12.35
CA ASP A 23 -12.04 8.18 12.12
C ASP A 23 -13.01 8.28 10.91
N PRO A 24 -14.33 8.38 11.16
CA PRO A 24 -15.33 8.50 10.11
C PRO A 24 -15.32 9.82 9.34
N GLN A 25 -14.58 10.83 9.79
CA GLN A 25 -14.56 12.16 9.15
C GLN A 25 -13.35 12.37 8.23
N THR A 26 -12.29 11.61 8.46
CA THR A 26 -11.11 11.59 7.60
C THR A 26 -11.19 10.39 6.65
N CYS A 27 -10.86 10.57 5.37
CA CYS A 27 -10.62 9.46 4.45
C CYS A 27 -9.33 9.74 3.66
N LEU A 28 -8.73 8.71 3.08
CA LEU A 28 -7.66 8.90 2.12
C LEU A 28 -8.25 9.52 0.85
N ALA A 29 -7.54 10.48 0.25
CA ALA A 29 -7.97 11.13 -0.99
C ALA A 29 -7.96 10.19 -2.22
N PHE A 30 -7.41 8.99 -2.07
CA PHE A 30 -7.28 7.97 -3.10
C PHE A 30 -8.01 6.68 -2.69
N SER A 31 -8.40 5.87 -3.68
CA SER A 31 -9.06 4.59 -3.41
C SER A 31 -8.09 3.59 -2.76
N SER A 32 -8.45 3.06 -1.59
CA SER A 32 -7.55 2.25 -0.76
C SER A 32 -8.32 1.36 0.19
N ASN A 33 -7.78 0.19 0.54
CA ASN A 33 -8.39 -0.71 1.54
C ASN A 33 -8.50 -0.07 2.94
N TRP A 34 -7.83 1.07 3.18
CA TRP A 34 -7.92 1.84 4.42
C TRP A 34 -9.15 2.75 4.52
N ASN A 35 -9.91 2.90 3.42
CA ASN A 35 -11.19 3.58 3.46
C ASN A 35 -12.32 2.59 3.77
N TYR A 36 -13.13 2.95 4.76
CA TYR A 36 -14.23 2.19 5.34
C TYR A 36 -15.55 2.88 5.02
N CYS A 37 -16.58 2.08 4.76
CA CYS A 37 -17.94 2.56 4.62
C CYS A 37 -18.61 2.62 5.98
N HIS A 38 -18.85 3.82 6.50
CA HIS A 38 -19.56 4.06 7.77
C HIS A 38 -21.08 4.03 7.63
N ARG A 39 -21.59 3.86 6.40
CA ARG A 39 -23.00 3.52 6.13
C ARG A 39 -23.29 2.05 6.40
N ALA A 40 -22.27 1.19 6.30
CA ALA A 40 -22.37 -0.22 6.65
C ALA A 40 -22.26 -0.43 8.16
N ARG A 41 -22.89 -1.50 8.67
CA ARG A 41 -22.77 -1.93 10.06
C ARG A 41 -22.38 -3.42 10.15
N PRO A 42 -21.24 -3.75 10.78
CA PRO A 42 -20.20 -2.82 11.25
C PRO A 42 -19.52 -2.06 10.08
N PRO A 43 -18.85 -0.92 10.34
CA PRO A 43 -18.01 -0.27 9.33
C PRO A 43 -17.00 -1.28 8.78
N GLU A 44 -16.89 -1.37 7.46
CA GLU A 44 -16.06 -2.35 6.78
C GLU A 44 -15.31 -1.69 5.63
N SER A 45 -14.12 -2.22 5.34
CA SER A 45 -13.29 -1.76 4.23
C SER A 45 -14.03 -1.90 2.91
N VAL A 46 -13.94 -0.88 2.05
CA VAL A 46 -14.60 -0.89 0.73
C VAL A 46 -13.62 -1.35 -0.34
N ARG A 47 -14.09 -2.13 -1.31
CA ARG A 47 -13.27 -2.56 -2.46
C ARG A 47 -12.85 -1.37 -3.31
N ILE A 48 -11.62 -1.37 -3.81
CA ILE A 48 -11.00 -0.26 -4.54
C ILE A 48 -11.82 0.15 -5.76
N GLU A 49 -12.34 -0.81 -6.53
CA GLU A 49 -13.15 -0.53 -7.73
C GLU A 49 -14.47 0.18 -7.38
N HIS A 50 -15.07 -0.18 -6.24
CA HIS A 50 -16.29 0.47 -5.77
C HIS A 50 -16.03 1.91 -5.30
N GLN A 51 -14.86 2.15 -4.68
CA GLN A 51 -14.46 3.49 -4.26
C GLN A 51 -14.22 4.42 -5.45
N ARG A 52 -13.51 3.93 -6.49
CA ARG A 52 -13.30 4.69 -7.73
C ARG A 52 -14.61 5.02 -8.44
N LYS A 53 -15.52 4.04 -8.51
CA LYS A 53 -16.78 4.23 -9.21
C LYS A 53 -17.72 5.20 -8.48
N TYR A 54 -17.76 5.13 -7.15
CA TYR A 54 -18.76 5.87 -6.38
C TYR A 54 -18.18 6.71 -5.25
N CYS A 55 -17.38 6.12 -4.35
CA CYS A 55 -17.11 6.77 -3.06
C CYS A 55 -16.27 8.06 -3.15
N HIS A 56 -15.39 8.15 -4.15
CA HIS A 56 -14.54 9.33 -4.40
C HIS A 56 -15.05 10.23 -5.51
N THR A 57 -16.27 9.99 -6.00
CA THR A 57 -16.87 10.76 -7.10
C THR A 57 -18.20 11.37 -6.66
N SER A 58 -18.73 12.29 -7.47
CA SER A 58 -20.10 12.78 -7.32
C SER A 58 -21.14 11.65 -7.46
N ASP A 59 -20.78 10.51 -8.06
CA ASP A 59 -21.67 9.37 -8.25
C ASP A 59 -21.95 8.59 -6.96
N HIS A 60 -21.36 8.98 -5.81
CA HIS A 60 -21.72 8.40 -4.52
C HIS A 60 -23.23 8.44 -4.24
N VAL A 61 -23.95 9.45 -4.77
CA VAL A 61 -25.42 9.54 -4.68
C VAL A 61 -26.15 8.38 -5.38
N GLN A 62 -25.50 7.75 -6.35
CA GLN A 62 -26.00 6.57 -7.09
C GLN A 62 -25.55 5.25 -6.46
N CYS A 63 -24.66 5.26 -5.46
CA CYS A 63 -24.22 4.05 -4.77
C CYS A 63 -25.42 3.37 -4.07
N PRO A 64 -25.69 2.07 -4.31
CA PRO A 64 -26.79 1.35 -3.67
C PRO A 64 -26.70 1.36 -2.13
N ILE A 65 -25.49 1.36 -1.58
CA ILE A 65 -25.24 1.40 -0.13
C ILE A 65 -25.52 2.80 0.40
N TYR A 66 -25.14 3.85 -0.32
CA TYR A 66 -25.42 5.25 0.02
C TYR A 66 -26.92 5.56 0.01
N ARG A 67 -27.68 4.94 -0.91
CA ARG A 67 -29.13 5.14 -1.01
C ARG A 67 -29.91 4.32 0.02
N ASN A 68 -29.33 3.27 0.58
CA ASN A 68 -30.02 2.41 1.52
C ASN A 68 -30.19 3.12 2.88
N GLU A 69 -31.43 3.39 3.28
CA GLU A 69 -31.76 4.03 4.56
C GLU A 69 -31.50 3.12 5.76
N ARG A 70 -31.51 1.79 5.57
CA ARG A 70 -31.30 0.82 6.65
C ARG A 70 -29.84 0.36 6.65
N PRO A 71 -29.03 0.70 7.67
CA PRO A 71 -27.66 0.25 7.76
C PRO A 71 -27.63 -1.29 7.90
N GLY A 72 -26.94 -1.95 6.97
CA GLY A 72 -26.70 -3.39 6.98
C GLY A 72 -25.23 -3.71 6.78
N PRO A 73 -24.82 -4.99 6.82
CA PRO A 73 -23.46 -5.37 6.49
C PRO A 73 -23.15 -4.99 5.04
N LEU A 74 -21.92 -4.56 4.79
CA LEU A 74 -21.45 -4.24 3.45
C LEU A 74 -21.59 -5.48 2.55
N PRO A 75 -22.15 -5.43 1.32
CA PRO A 75 -22.29 -6.61 0.47
C PRO A 75 -20.93 -7.26 0.12
N PRO A 76 -20.82 -8.60 0.02
CA PRO A 76 -19.54 -9.28 -0.20
C PRO A 76 -18.77 -8.77 -1.43
N GLU A 77 -19.47 -8.40 -2.49
CA GLU A 77 -18.91 -7.97 -3.77
C GLU A 77 -18.18 -6.64 -3.64
N VAL A 78 -18.57 -5.81 -2.67
CA VAL A 78 -17.99 -4.48 -2.43
C VAL A 78 -17.11 -4.42 -1.19
N ARG A 79 -16.92 -5.55 -0.47
CA ARG A 79 -15.98 -5.62 0.65
C ARG A 79 -14.53 -5.58 0.14
N GLY A 80 -13.70 -4.75 0.77
CA GLY A 80 -12.27 -4.71 0.54
C GLY A 80 -11.57 -5.96 1.09
N ARG A 81 -10.31 -6.18 0.67
CA ARG A 81 -9.52 -7.27 1.23
C ARG A 81 -9.26 -6.99 2.71
N ARG A 82 -9.75 -7.88 3.58
CA ARG A 82 -9.37 -7.87 5.00
C ARG A 82 -7.86 -8.03 5.08
N MET A 83 -7.16 -7.01 5.58
CA MET A 83 -5.77 -7.19 5.95
C MET A 83 -5.73 -8.29 7.00
N ALA A 84 -5.11 -9.42 6.68
CA ALA A 84 -4.95 -10.51 7.62
C ALA A 84 -4.31 -9.93 8.88
N LYS A 85 -4.96 -10.11 10.04
CA LYS A 85 -4.35 -9.75 11.32
C LYS A 85 -3.05 -10.55 11.41
N THR A 86 -1.93 -9.87 11.23
CA THR A 86 -0.60 -10.47 11.31
C THR A 86 -0.42 -11.10 12.68
N GLY A 87 -0.41 -12.44 12.72
CA GLY A 87 0.34 -13.31 13.63
C GLY A 87 0.25 -13.16 15.16
N ARG A 88 -0.33 -12.12 15.74
CA ARG A 88 -0.20 -11.81 17.17
C ARG A 88 -0.98 -12.76 18.08
N ALA A 89 -2.03 -13.40 17.55
CA ALA A 89 -2.87 -14.33 18.33
C ALA A 89 -2.21 -15.71 18.56
N LYS A 90 -1.26 -16.14 17.72
CA LYS A 90 -0.62 -17.47 17.88
C LYS A 90 0.65 -17.45 18.73
N GLN A 91 1.27 -16.28 18.95
CA GLN A 91 2.46 -16.16 19.82
C GLN A 91 2.10 -16.02 21.31
N ALA A 92 0.93 -15.47 21.64
CA ALA A 92 0.50 -15.33 23.04
C ALA A 92 0.20 -16.67 23.74
N ALA A 93 -0.08 -17.74 22.97
CA ALA A 93 -0.35 -19.07 23.51
C ALA A 93 0.90 -19.95 23.72
N ARG A 94 2.07 -19.58 23.16
CA ARG A 94 3.31 -20.38 23.29
C ARG A 94 4.13 -20.03 24.54
N ILE A 95 4.00 -18.82 25.06
CA ILE A 95 4.70 -18.36 26.27
C ILE A 95 4.20 -19.07 27.55
N PRO A 96 2.89 -19.23 27.81
CA PRO A 96 2.45 -19.92 29.03
C PRO A 96 2.79 -21.42 29.03
N ALA A 97 2.85 -22.08 27.87
CA ALA A 97 3.18 -23.50 27.77
C ALA A 97 4.66 -23.81 28.10
N LEU A 98 5.59 -22.95 27.68
CA LEU A 98 7.01 -23.09 28.01
C LEU A 98 7.29 -22.80 29.49
N LEU A 99 6.61 -21.80 30.06
CA LEU A 99 6.71 -21.49 31.49
C LEU A 99 6.10 -22.62 32.36
N PHE A 100 5.01 -23.26 31.92
CA PHE A 100 4.41 -24.39 32.63
C PHE A 100 5.31 -25.63 32.71
N ILE A 101 6.29 -25.78 31.82
CA ILE A 101 7.23 -26.92 31.81
C ILE A 101 8.53 -26.55 32.53
N LEU A 102 9.07 -25.35 32.27
CA LEU A 102 10.36 -24.91 32.84
C LEU A 102 10.30 -24.67 34.34
N ILE A 103 9.21 -24.09 34.85
CA ILE A 103 9.07 -23.78 36.28
C ILE A 103 9.09 -25.06 37.15
N PRO A 104 8.28 -26.10 36.89
CA PRO A 104 8.34 -27.32 37.69
C PRO A 104 9.64 -28.10 37.49
N ALA A 105 10.24 -28.08 36.29
CA ALA A 105 11.54 -28.72 36.07
C ALA A 105 12.66 -28.06 36.91
N LEU A 106 12.70 -26.73 36.97
CA LEU A 106 13.64 -25.99 37.82
C LEU A 106 13.35 -26.19 39.32
N LEU A 107 12.06 -26.28 39.71
CA LEU A 107 11.67 -26.57 41.09
C LEU A 107 12.14 -27.96 41.53
N ILE A 108 11.95 -28.98 40.67
CA ILE A 108 12.42 -30.36 40.92
C ILE A 108 13.94 -30.40 41.01
N LEU A 109 14.65 -29.68 40.11
CA LEU A 109 16.11 -29.61 40.14
C LEU A 109 16.63 -28.94 41.43
N TRP A 110 15.95 -27.88 41.90
CA TRP A 110 16.28 -27.17 43.14
C TRP A 110 16.00 -28.05 44.38
N LEU A 111 14.89 -28.77 44.40
CA LEU A 111 14.55 -29.74 45.45
C LEU A 111 15.55 -30.92 45.47
N ALA A 112 16.03 -31.37 44.31
CA ALA A 112 17.02 -32.44 44.21
C ALA A 112 18.43 -32.02 44.66
N GLN A 113 18.74 -30.72 44.63
CA GLN A 113 20.03 -30.15 45.08
C GLN A 113 20.04 -29.76 46.57
N THR A 114 18.92 -29.89 47.28
CA THR A 114 18.81 -29.61 48.72
C THR A 114 18.51 -30.91 49.50
N PRO A 115 19.51 -31.77 49.76
CA PRO A 115 19.29 -33.02 50.47
C PRO A 115 19.22 -32.75 51.98
N SER A 116 18.20 -32.04 52.49
CA SER A 116 17.95 -31.88 53.94
C SER A 116 16.71 -31.02 54.29
N LEU A 117 15.53 -31.32 53.75
CA LEU A 117 14.29 -30.67 54.20
C LEU A 117 13.06 -31.61 54.22
N LEU A 118 13.30 -32.89 54.51
CA LEU A 118 12.25 -33.88 54.82
C LEU A 118 12.42 -34.55 56.20
N ASN A 119 13.23 -33.98 57.10
CA ASN A 119 13.51 -34.58 58.40
C ASN A 119 13.13 -33.73 59.64
N GLU A 120 12.27 -32.72 59.48
CA GLU A 120 11.86 -31.81 60.56
C GLU A 120 10.37 -31.45 60.44
N ILE A 121 9.48 -32.44 60.29
CA ILE A 121 8.01 -32.23 60.39
C ILE A 121 7.38 -33.13 61.49
N THR A 122 8.18 -33.78 62.33
CA THR A 122 7.68 -34.67 63.42
C THR A 122 7.77 -34.11 64.83
N SER A 123 8.04 -32.81 65.02
CA SER A 123 8.04 -32.24 66.39
C SER A 123 7.75 -30.74 66.40
N GLY A 124 6.49 -30.37 66.52
CA GLY A 124 6.13 -28.96 66.68
C GLY A 124 4.66 -28.60 66.81
N LEU A 125 3.78 -29.55 67.17
CA LEU A 125 2.52 -29.16 67.81
C LEU A 125 2.85 -28.58 69.19
N PHE A 126 2.15 -27.50 69.58
CA PHE A 126 2.15 -26.82 70.88
C PHE A 126 3.17 -25.68 71.13
N ARG A 127 2.81 -24.44 70.73
CA ARG A 127 2.76 -23.24 71.62
C ARG A 127 2.19 -22.05 70.83
N LYS A 128 0.89 -21.76 70.91
CA LYS A 128 0.24 -20.81 71.84
C LYS A 128 0.92 -19.42 71.99
N THR A 129 0.21 -18.44 71.40
CA THR A 129 -0.19 -17.13 71.94
C THR A 129 0.76 -15.91 71.93
N ASN A 130 0.18 -14.84 71.36
CA ASN A 130 0.13 -13.44 71.81
C ASN A 130 1.38 -12.57 71.58
N THR A 131 1.32 -11.52 70.76
CA THR A 131 0.73 -10.17 70.99
C THR A 131 1.84 -9.18 71.34
N GLY A 132 1.91 -8.06 70.60
CA GLY A 132 2.37 -6.80 71.17
C GLY A 132 3.48 -6.04 70.44
N SER A 133 3.06 -4.94 69.79
CA SER A 133 3.58 -3.58 70.03
C SER A 133 4.96 -3.16 69.51
N GLN A 134 4.93 -2.44 68.38
CA GLN A 134 5.51 -1.11 68.04
C GLN A 134 6.90 -0.59 68.54
N PRO A 135 7.50 0.38 67.79
CA PRO A 135 8.92 0.77 67.73
C PRO A 135 9.20 1.97 68.69
N PRO A 136 10.17 2.91 68.52
CA PRO A 136 11.34 3.05 67.62
C PRO A 136 12.63 3.43 68.39
N VAL A 137 13.70 3.90 67.71
CA VAL A 137 14.69 4.96 68.11
C VAL A 137 15.89 4.82 67.15
N THR A 138 16.09 5.65 66.12
CA THR A 138 16.58 7.05 66.00
C THR A 138 18.10 7.29 66.26
N VAL A 139 18.72 7.93 65.22
CA VAL A 139 19.89 8.85 65.14
C VAL A 139 21.35 8.34 65.21
N PRO A 140 22.39 9.11 64.78
CA PRO A 140 22.48 10.22 63.78
C PRO A 140 23.72 10.21 62.82
N VAL A 141 23.62 10.99 61.72
CA VAL A 141 24.55 12.01 61.14
C VAL A 141 26.06 11.67 60.99
N THR A 142 26.72 11.85 59.83
CA THR A 142 27.48 13.09 59.49
C THR A 142 28.05 13.11 58.07
N SER A 143 27.90 14.29 57.44
CA SER A 143 28.51 14.99 56.28
C SER A 143 29.44 14.30 55.27
N THR A 144 29.37 14.74 54.00
CA THR A 144 30.38 15.63 53.36
C THR A 144 29.92 16.05 51.95
N ALA A 145 30.16 17.32 51.61
CA ALA A 145 29.80 17.97 50.35
C ALA A 145 30.79 17.67 49.21
N ALA A 146 30.31 17.70 47.96
CA ALA A 146 31.07 18.25 46.82
C ALA A 146 30.19 18.40 45.58
N ALA A 147 30.30 19.56 44.93
CA ALA A 147 29.65 19.93 43.69
C ALA A 147 30.16 19.10 42.50
N THR A 148 29.26 18.75 41.57
CA THR A 148 29.67 18.20 40.26
C THR A 148 28.86 18.84 39.13
N GLN A 149 29.61 19.19 38.09
CA GLN A 149 29.29 20.03 36.95
C GLN A 149 28.22 19.44 36.01
N THR A 150 27.43 20.34 35.43
CA THR A 150 26.55 20.10 34.29
C THR A 150 27.36 19.70 33.06
N LYS A 151 27.15 18.49 32.53
CA LYS A 151 27.57 18.10 31.17
C LYS A 151 26.34 17.88 30.29
N THR A 152 26.33 18.58 29.17
CA THR A 152 25.42 18.51 28.03
C THR A 152 25.31 17.07 27.48
N PRO A 153 24.10 16.53 27.24
CA PRO A 153 23.96 15.28 26.48
C PRO A 153 24.13 15.55 24.98
N GLY A 154 25.11 14.88 24.38
CA GLY A 154 25.38 14.87 22.96
C GLY A 154 24.29 14.14 22.16
N SER A 155 24.13 14.60 20.91
CA SER A 155 23.26 14.06 19.88
C SER A 155 23.63 12.62 19.53
N PHE A 156 22.73 11.66 19.80
CA PHE A 156 22.86 10.28 19.34
C PHE A 156 22.31 10.16 17.92
N ILE A 157 23.17 9.81 16.97
CA ILE A 157 22.80 9.38 15.62
C ILE A 157 22.53 7.87 15.66
N PRO A 158 21.34 7.38 15.30
CA PRO A 158 21.09 5.94 15.19
C PRO A 158 21.72 5.36 13.91
N PRO A 159 22.30 4.14 13.95
CA PRO A 159 22.89 3.50 12.78
C PRO A 159 21.82 2.95 11.82
N ALA A 160 22.10 3.07 10.52
CA ALA A 160 21.29 2.57 9.42
C ALA A 160 21.20 1.03 9.42
N PRO A 161 20.03 0.42 9.21
CA PRO A 161 19.92 -1.02 9.03
C PRO A 161 20.30 -1.44 7.60
N SER A 162 21.22 -2.42 7.51
CA SER A 162 21.65 -3.10 6.28
C SER A 162 20.50 -3.87 5.60
N PRO A 163 20.53 -4.03 4.27
CA PRO A 163 19.49 -4.75 3.52
C PRO A 163 19.58 -6.27 3.74
N VAL A 164 18.47 -6.87 4.18
CA VAL A 164 18.30 -8.33 4.27
C VAL A 164 17.66 -8.83 2.98
N SER A 165 18.40 -9.66 2.22
CA SER A 165 17.88 -10.38 1.06
C SER A 165 17.01 -11.56 1.51
N ILE A 166 15.72 -11.53 1.20
CA ILE A 166 14.79 -12.65 1.45
C ILE A 166 14.49 -13.34 0.11
N GLN A 167 15.07 -14.51 -0.10
CA GLN A 167 14.63 -15.42 -1.17
C GLN A 167 13.30 -16.05 -0.75
N THR A 168 12.27 -15.86 -1.56
CA THR A 168 10.94 -16.44 -1.31
C THR A 168 10.63 -17.46 -2.40
N ASN A 169 10.72 -18.74 -2.06
CA ASN A 169 10.25 -19.83 -2.92
C ASN A 169 8.72 -19.88 -2.85
N PHE A 170 8.05 -19.49 -3.93
CA PHE A 170 6.62 -19.67 -4.10
C PHE A 170 6.34 -20.96 -4.86
N SER A 171 5.71 -21.92 -4.19
CA SER A 171 5.05 -23.05 -4.88
C SER A 171 3.64 -22.61 -5.27
N THR A 172 3.43 -22.43 -6.57
CA THR A 172 2.16 -22.09 -7.21
C THR A 172 1.31 -23.35 -7.34
N SER A 173 0.09 -23.34 -6.77
CA SER A 173 -0.93 -24.34 -7.06
C SER A 173 -2.27 -23.69 -7.40
N ALA A 174 -2.83 -24.20 -8.50
CA ALA A 174 -4.23 -24.19 -8.94
C ALA A 174 -4.74 -22.99 -9.76
N ASP A 175 -4.90 -23.28 -11.06
CA ASP A 175 -6.16 -23.18 -11.80
C ASP A 175 -7.06 -21.99 -11.46
N TYR A 176 -6.73 -20.86 -12.08
CA TYR A 176 -7.73 -19.88 -12.48
C TYR A 176 -7.78 -19.88 -14.00
N SER A 177 -8.88 -20.38 -14.55
CA SER A 177 -9.25 -20.10 -15.94
C SER A 177 -9.62 -18.61 -16.01
N ALA A 178 -8.61 -17.78 -16.20
CA ALA A 178 -8.78 -16.38 -16.58
C ALA A 178 -9.26 -16.38 -18.03
N GLY A 179 -10.49 -15.92 -18.26
CA GLY A 179 -10.92 -15.56 -19.60
C GLY A 179 -9.93 -14.55 -20.15
N THR A 180 -9.16 -14.96 -21.15
CA THR A 180 -8.23 -14.10 -21.88
C THR A 180 -9.02 -12.88 -22.38
N PRO A 181 -8.63 -11.64 -22.02
CA PRO A 181 -9.11 -10.50 -22.79
C PRO A 181 -8.57 -10.72 -24.21
N VAL A 182 -9.48 -10.90 -25.16
CA VAL A 182 -9.14 -10.95 -26.57
C VAL A 182 -8.36 -9.69 -26.86
N VAL A 183 -7.06 -9.85 -27.15
CA VAL A 183 -6.18 -8.80 -27.63
C VAL A 183 -6.72 -8.41 -29.00
N GLN A 184 -7.66 -7.46 -29.02
CA GLN A 184 -7.99 -6.77 -30.24
C GLN A 184 -6.82 -5.83 -30.51
N THR A 185 -6.00 -6.19 -31.49
CA THR A 185 -5.06 -5.26 -32.11
C THR A 185 -5.87 -4.02 -32.50
N PRO A 186 -5.52 -2.82 -32.01
CA PRO A 186 -6.22 -1.62 -32.43
C PRO A 186 -5.94 -1.39 -33.91
N THR A 187 -6.86 -1.81 -34.78
CA THR A 187 -6.90 -1.39 -36.17
C THR A 187 -7.25 0.09 -36.17
N SER A 188 -6.25 0.92 -36.46
CA SER A 188 -6.47 2.33 -36.74
C SER A 188 -7.61 2.48 -37.76
N PRO A 189 -8.58 3.38 -37.54
CA PRO A 189 -9.77 3.49 -38.39
C PRO A 189 -9.47 3.97 -39.82
N PHE A 190 -8.22 4.34 -40.13
CA PHE A 190 -7.76 4.74 -41.46
C PHE A 190 -6.39 4.15 -41.77
N GLU A 191 -6.26 3.56 -42.96
CA GLU A 191 -4.99 3.05 -43.47
C GLU A 191 -3.93 4.17 -43.49
N GLY A 192 -2.78 3.93 -42.87
CA GLY A 192 -1.69 4.89 -42.76
C GLY A 192 -1.84 5.99 -41.70
N VAL A 193 -2.85 5.95 -40.83
CA VAL A 193 -2.92 6.82 -39.64
C VAL A 193 -2.37 6.09 -38.43
N CYS A 194 -1.36 6.65 -37.78
CA CYS A 194 -0.63 6.03 -36.68
C CYS A 194 -0.76 6.82 -35.37
N GLY A 195 -0.87 6.10 -34.25
CA GLY A 195 -1.05 6.65 -32.91
C GLY A 195 -2.14 5.92 -32.13
N TYR A 196 -2.17 6.17 -30.82
CA TYR A 196 -2.96 5.36 -29.90
C TYR A 196 -3.98 6.18 -29.12
N PRO A 197 -5.21 5.69 -28.92
CA PRO A 197 -6.10 6.24 -27.90
C PRO A 197 -5.54 5.94 -26.49
N LEU A 198 -6.00 6.69 -25.50
CA LEU A 198 -5.73 6.37 -24.09
C LEU A 198 -6.27 4.97 -23.75
N ASP A 199 -5.66 4.35 -22.75
CA ASP A 199 -6.12 3.10 -22.13
C ASP A 199 -6.23 1.90 -23.07
N THR A 200 -5.54 1.93 -24.20
CA THR A 200 -5.45 0.82 -25.15
C THR A 200 -4.04 0.24 -25.15
N PRO A 201 -3.85 -1.04 -24.81
CA PRO A 201 -2.55 -1.66 -24.86
C PRO A 201 -1.99 -1.76 -26.29
N PHE A 202 -0.70 -1.48 -26.47
CA PHE A 202 0.02 -1.61 -27.74
C PHE A 202 1.48 -2.07 -27.54
N GLY A 203 2.21 -2.24 -28.64
CA GLY A 203 3.58 -2.76 -28.67
C GLY A 203 3.65 -4.26 -28.92
N LYS A 204 4.78 -4.75 -29.46
CA LYS A 204 4.99 -6.17 -29.79
C LYS A 204 5.68 -6.92 -28.65
N GLU A 205 6.92 -6.55 -28.38
CA GLU A 205 7.77 -7.19 -27.36
C GLU A 205 7.32 -6.82 -25.94
N HIS A 206 7.16 -5.53 -25.70
CA HIS A 206 6.64 -4.97 -24.45
C HIS A 206 5.23 -4.43 -24.69
N LYS A 207 4.32 -4.66 -23.74
CA LYS A 207 2.96 -4.13 -23.79
C LYS A 207 2.88 -2.84 -22.97
N PHE A 208 2.65 -1.74 -23.66
CA PHE A 208 2.48 -0.41 -23.07
C PHE A 208 1.02 -0.02 -23.04
N ILE A 209 0.65 0.80 -22.06
CA ILE A 209 -0.60 1.54 -22.04
C ILE A 209 -0.31 3.00 -21.68
N ILE A 210 -1.00 3.94 -22.32
CA ILE A 210 -0.93 5.37 -22.02
C ILE A 210 -2.20 5.72 -21.26
N HIS A 211 -2.06 6.00 -19.96
CA HIS A 211 -3.16 6.24 -19.05
C HIS A 211 -3.20 7.71 -18.62
N GLN A 212 -4.37 8.33 -18.60
CA GLN A 212 -4.53 9.68 -18.06
C GLN A 212 -5.00 9.63 -16.61
N ALA A 213 -4.19 10.20 -15.72
CA ALA A 213 -4.44 10.19 -14.30
C ALA A 213 -5.70 10.97 -13.91
N GLN A 214 -6.47 10.39 -13.02
CA GLN A 214 -7.67 10.97 -12.44
C GLN A 214 -7.40 11.51 -11.04
N ASP A 215 -8.33 12.31 -10.52
CA ASP A 215 -8.27 12.79 -9.14
C ASP A 215 -8.22 11.61 -8.17
N GLY A 216 -7.19 11.60 -7.31
CA GLY A 216 -6.98 10.54 -6.33
C GLY A 216 -6.30 9.28 -6.87
N ASP A 217 -5.72 9.31 -8.08
CA ASP A 217 -4.87 8.21 -8.54
C ASP A 217 -3.49 8.20 -7.86
N SER A 218 -2.84 7.04 -7.88
CA SER A 218 -1.49 6.87 -7.35
C SER A 218 -0.72 5.80 -8.13
N LEU A 219 0.62 5.90 -8.14
CA LEU A 219 1.47 4.92 -8.81
C LEU A 219 1.29 3.51 -8.25
N SER A 220 1.07 3.38 -6.94
CA SER A 220 0.78 2.09 -6.30
C SER A 220 -0.54 1.48 -6.78
N MET A 221 -1.54 2.30 -7.12
CA MET A 221 -2.78 1.80 -7.70
C MET A 221 -2.53 1.24 -9.10
N TYR A 222 -1.81 1.99 -9.94
CA TYR A 222 -1.46 1.54 -11.30
C TYR A 222 -0.60 0.28 -11.28
N ALA A 223 0.40 0.21 -10.41
CA ALA A 223 1.24 -0.97 -10.24
C ALA A 223 0.40 -2.24 -9.97
N ASN A 224 -0.58 -2.15 -9.06
CA ASN A 224 -1.46 -3.28 -8.77
C ASN A 224 -2.41 -3.62 -9.93
N TYR A 225 -3.00 -2.60 -10.57
CA TYR A 225 -4.01 -2.80 -11.61
C TYR A 225 -3.41 -3.37 -12.91
N TYR A 226 -2.28 -2.81 -13.35
CA TYR A 226 -1.58 -3.22 -14.56
C TYR A 226 -0.51 -4.29 -14.34
N GLN A 227 -0.43 -4.85 -13.12
CA GLN A 227 0.51 -5.92 -12.77
C GLN A 227 1.97 -5.53 -13.05
N THR A 228 2.35 -4.33 -12.62
CA THR A 228 3.71 -3.77 -12.74
C THR A 228 4.23 -3.32 -11.36
N SER A 229 5.30 -2.55 -11.32
CA SER A 229 5.85 -1.97 -10.09
C SER A 229 5.88 -0.44 -10.15
N VAL A 230 5.90 0.21 -8.99
CA VAL A 230 6.06 1.68 -8.90
C VAL A 230 7.39 2.12 -9.52
N ASP A 231 8.44 1.33 -9.34
CA ASP A 231 9.77 1.64 -9.86
C ASP A 231 9.84 1.50 -11.38
N ALA A 232 9.17 0.50 -11.96
CA ALA A 232 9.02 0.38 -13.40
C ALA A 232 8.26 1.59 -13.98
N ILE A 233 7.13 1.99 -13.37
CA ILE A 233 6.39 3.17 -13.83
C ILE A 233 7.27 4.43 -13.74
N ARG A 234 8.00 4.64 -12.64
CA ARG A 234 8.92 5.79 -12.50
C ARG A 234 10.04 5.78 -13.54
N ALA A 235 10.68 4.64 -13.75
CA ALA A 235 11.77 4.50 -14.72
C ALA A 235 11.30 4.77 -16.15
N LEU A 236 10.05 4.39 -16.45
CA LEU A 236 9.47 4.48 -17.79
C LEU A 236 8.93 5.88 -18.12
N ASN A 237 8.68 6.73 -17.14
CA ASN A 237 8.07 8.05 -17.38
C ASN A 237 9.10 9.17 -17.21
N TYR A 238 9.35 9.91 -18.29
CA TYR A 238 10.24 11.06 -18.26
C TYR A 238 9.62 12.19 -17.41
N ARG A 239 10.34 12.61 -16.35
CA ARG A 239 9.93 13.70 -15.44
C ARG A 239 8.55 13.50 -14.79
N LEU A 240 8.21 12.27 -14.41
CA LEU A 240 6.96 11.95 -13.72
C LEU A 240 6.82 12.76 -12.41
N PRO A 241 5.79 13.61 -12.25
CA PRO A 241 5.56 14.35 -11.02
C PRO A 241 5.11 13.40 -9.90
N VAL A 242 5.57 13.72 -8.69
CA VAL A 242 5.12 13.07 -7.46
C VAL A 242 4.74 14.19 -6.47
N PRO A 243 3.46 14.30 -6.05
CA PRO A 243 2.34 13.39 -6.35
C PRO A 243 1.88 13.45 -7.81
N LEU A 244 1.17 12.40 -8.25
CA LEU A 244 0.51 12.38 -9.56
C LEU A 244 -0.53 13.49 -9.62
N LEU A 245 -0.47 14.30 -10.66
CA LEU A 245 -1.42 15.37 -10.92
C LEU A 245 -2.59 14.84 -11.77
N LYS A 246 -3.78 15.39 -11.56
CA LYS A 246 -4.92 15.16 -12.45
C LYS A 246 -4.54 15.49 -13.89
N GLU A 247 -5.06 14.71 -14.84
CA GLU A 247 -4.82 14.83 -16.28
C GLU A 247 -3.38 14.52 -16.72
N TRP A 248 -2.47 14.22 -15.78
CA TRP A 248 -1.13 13.79 -16.12
C TRP A 248 -1.15 12.45 -16.85
N VAL A 249 -0.40 12.35 -17.93
CA VAL A 249 -0.37 11.15 -18.77
C VAL A 249 0.81 10.26 -18.37
N VAL A 250 0.51 9.00 -18.07
CA VAL A 250 1.45 8.02 -17.53
C VAL A 250 1.58 6.85 -18.49
N VAL A 251 2.81 6.51 -18.83
CA VAL A 251 3.18 5.32 -19.58
C VAL A 251 3.34 4.16 -18.61
N ILE A 252 2.68 3.04 -18.86
CA ILE A 252 2.69 1.90 -17.96
C ILE A 252 3.01 0.63 -18.75
N LEU A 253 3.98 -0.15 -18.27
CA LEU A 253 4.21 -1.52 -18.73
C LEU A 253 3.14 -2.44 -18.13
N VAL A 254 2.51 -3.26 -18.96
CA VAL A 254 1.46 -4.18 -18.52
C VAL A 254 2.05 -5.57 -18.29
N GLY A 255 1.93 -6.08 -17.06
CA GLY A 255 2.38 -7.43 -16.69
C GLY A 255 3.89 -7.56 -16.41
N GLU A 256 4.65 -6.48 -16.54
CA GLU A 256 6.10 -6.47 -16.30
C GLU A 256 6.45 -5.57 -15.12
N THR A 257 7.26 -6.07 -14.18
CA THR A 257 7.59 -5.33 -12.94
C THR A 257 8.94 -4.61 -13.00
N GLN A 258 9.68 -4.75 -14.09
CA GLN A 258 11.00 -4.14 -14.30
C GLN A 258 11.03 -3.47 -15.67
N ALA A 259 11.54 -2.24 -15.76
CA ALA A 259 11.70 -1.55 -17.03
C ALA A 259 12.97 -1.97 -17.79
N GLY A 260 13.95 -2.57 -17.11
CA GLY A 260 15.22 -2.98 -17.70
C GLY A 260 15.93 -1.85 -18.46
N ASP A 261 16.32 -2.13 -19.69
CA ASP A 261 17.05 -1.22 -20.57
C ASP A 261 16.14 -0.27 -21.36
N LEU A 262 14.82 -0.32 -21.15
CA LEU A 262 13.89 0.60 -21.81
C LEU A 262 14.24 2.06 -21.46
N PRO A 263 14.12 2.99 -22.43
CA PRO A 263 14.27 4.41 -22.17
C PRO A 263 13.10 4.92 -21.29
N SER A 264 13.26 6.13 -20.76
CA SER A 264 12.10 6.86 -20.25
C SER A 264 11.33 7.45 -21.43
N PHE A 265 10.02 7.46 -21.36
CA PHE A 265 9.15 8.00 -22.40
C PHE A 265 8.51 9.30 -21.95
N GLU A 266 8.49 10.24 -22.88
CA GLU A 266 7.60 11.40 -22.84
C GLU A 266 6.38 11.10 -23.73
N THR A 267 5.19 11.50 -23.30
CA THR A 267 3.96 11.28 -24.08
C THR A 267 3.66 12.50 -24.94
N TYR A 268 3.35 12.27 -26.21
CA TYR A 268 3.00 13.33 -27.16
C TYR A 268 1.63 13.06 -27.79
N LEU A 269 0.72 14.04 -27.76
CA LEU A 269 -0.56 13.97 -28.45
C LEU A 269 -0.39 14.51 -29.88
N ALA A 270 -0.34 13.61 -30.85
CA ALA A 270 -0.23 13.97 -32.25
C ALA A 270 -1.58 14.37 -32.85
N SER A 271 -1.56 15.49 -33.59
CA SER A 271 -2.68 15.96 -34.42
C SER A 271 -2.23 16.30 -35.85
N ASN A 272 -1.06 15.84 -36.27
CA ASN A 272 -0.45 16.21 -37.55
C ASN A 272 -0.94 15.31 -38.68
N THR A 273 -1.67 15.91 -39.61
CA THR A 273 -2.13 15.28 -40.84
C THR A 273 -1.09 15.49 -41.95
N GLY A 274 -0.18 14.52 -42.14
CA GLY A 274 0.67 14.44 -43.34
C GLY A 274 2.18 14.60 -43.18
N SER A 275 2.76 14.41 -41.98
CA SER A 275 4.21 14.39 -41.79
C SER A 275 4.79 12.99 -41.95
N SER A 276 5.99 12.86 -42.51
CA SER A 276 6.75 11.60 -42.47
C SER A 276 7.28 11.33 -41.06
N ILE A 277 7.63 10.07 -40.76
CA ILE A 277 8.21 9.70 -39.45
C ILE A 277 9.53 10.43 -39.18
N GLU A 278 10.34 10.67 -40.21
CA GLU A 278 11.60 11.41 -40.11
C GLU A 278 11.36 12.88 -39.78
N SER A 279 10.32 13.48 -40.36
CA SER A 279 9.95 14.87 -40.10
C SER A 279 9.44 15.03 -38.67
N LEU A 280 8.57 14.11 -38.23
CA LEU A 280 8.08 14.09 -36.85
C LEU A 280 9.21 13.83 -35.85
N ALA A 281 10.11 12.89 -36.14
CA ALA A 281 11.24 12.59 -35.27
C ALA A 281 12.18 13.80 -35.12
N ARG A 282 12.42 14.54 -36.21
CA ARG A 282 13.22 15.78 -36.18
C ARG A 282 12.54 16.87 -35.36
N GLU A 283 11.23 17.06 -35.54
CA GLU A 283 10.42 18.02 -34.77
C GLU A 283 10.50 17.71 -33.27
N LEU A 284 10.33 16.44 -32.89
CA LEU A 284 10.33 15.99 -31.51
C LEU A 284 11.74 15.76 -30.93
N SER A 285 12.79 16.00 -31.72
CA SER A 285 14.19 15.77 -31.35
C SER A 285 14.43 14.34 -30.82
N THR A 286 13.99 13.34 -31.57
CA THR A 286 14.13 11.91 -31.26
C THR A 286 14.70 11.14 -32.45
N ASP A 287 15.25 9.96 -32.20
CA ASP A 287 15.68 9.04 -33.25
C ASP A 287 14.45 8.42 -33.97
N PRO A 288 14.38 8.46 -35.32
CA PRO A 288 13.25 7.92 -36.06
C PRO A 288 13.11 6.40 -35.94
N ALA A 289 14.22 5.65 -35.83
CA ALA A 289 14.15 4.20 -35.68
C ALA A 289 13.59 3.81 -34.31
N ALA A 290 14.03 4.45 -33.24
CA ALA A 290 13.50 4.28 -31.90
C ALA A 290 12.03 4.70 -31.80
N LEU A 291 11.65 5.84 -32.42
CA LEU A 291 10.26 6.30 -32.47
C LEU A 291 9.36 5.24 -33.14
N LYS A 292 9.83 4.66 -34.25
CA LYS A 292 9.13 3.59 -34.97
C LYS A 292 8.99 2.33 -34.11
N GLN A 293 10.09 1.90 -33.50
CA GLN A 293 10.15 0.67 -32.71
C GLN A 293 9.19 0.71 -31.51
N TYR A 294 9.28 1.75 -30.67
CA TYR A 294 8.51 1.79 -29.42
C TYR A 294 7.03 2.10 -29.61
N ASN A 295 6.67 2.72 -30.74
CA ASN A 295 5.27 2.94 -31.11
C ASN A 295 4.73 1.90 -32.09
N ASP A 296 5.46 0.80 -32.33
CA ASP A 296 5.05 -0.26 -33.26
C ASP A 296 4.54 0.26 -34.62
N PHE A 297 5.18 1.31 -35.15
CA PHE A 297 4.84 1.88 -36.43
C PHE A 297 5.43 1.06 -37.57
N ASP A 298 4.71 0.94 -38.68
CA ASP A 298 5.21 0.31 -39.89
C ASP A 298 5.47 1.35 -41.00
N GLU A 299 5.91 0.88 -42.16
CA GLU A 299 6.20 1.73 -43.32
C GLU A 299 4.93 2.34 -43.95
N SER A 300 3.73 2.01 -43.47
CA SER A 300 2.47 2.55 -43.98
C SER A 300 2.07 3.86 -43.29
N CYS A 301 2.69 4.25 -42.17
CA CYS A 301 2.37 5.50 -41.47
C CYS A 301 2.60 6.73 -42.37
N ARG A 302 1.53 7.50 -42.61
CA ARG A 302 1.51 8.74 -43.41
C ARG A 302 0.91 9.93 -42.66
N ALA A 303 0.19 9.68 -41.58
CA ALA A 303 -0.36 10.70 -40.69
C ALA A 303 -0.33 10.22 -39.24
N PHE A 304 -0.32 11.15 -38.30
CA PHE A 304 -0.24 10.84 -36.88
C PHE A 304 -1.41 11.45 -36.12
N SER A 305 -2.17 10.60 -35.43
CA SER A 305 -3.35 10.99 -34.66
C SER A 305 -3.42 10.16 -33.39
N GLY A 306 -3.47 10.83 -32.24
CA GLY A 306 -3.50 10.19 -30.92
C GLY A 306 -2.15 10.23 -30.21
N TRP A 307 -2.03 9.45 -29.14
CA TRP A 307 -0.88 9.46 -28.25
C TRP A 307 0.27 8.62 -28.78
N LEU A 308 1.49 9.15 -28.62
CA LEU A 308 2.75 8.53 -28.99
C LEU A 308 3.71 8.52 -27.80
N LEU A 309 4.60 7.54 -27.78
CA LEU A 309 5.75 7.43 -26.88
C LEU A 309 6.99 8.02 -27.54
N ILE A 310 7.57 9.05 -26.93
CA ILE A 310 8.80 9.68 -27.40
C ILE A 310 9.94 9.22 -26.49
N PRO A 311 10.87 8.37 -26.99
CA PRO A 311 11.96 7.88 -26.17
C PRO A 311 12.92 9.02 -25.80
N ARG A 312 13.22 9.14 -24.51
CA ARG A 312 14.18 10.09 -23.94
C ARG A 312 15.29 9.33 -23.24
N GLN A 313 16.47 9.95 -23.20
CA GLN A 313 17.53 9.46 -22.31
C GLN A 313 17.06 9.57 -20.87
N LYS A 314 17.34 8.52 -20.08
CA LYS A 314 17.07 8.55 -18.63
C LYS A 314 17.77 9.78 -18.03
N PRO A 315 17.09 10.58 -17.20
CA PRO A 315 17.74 11.64 -16.46
C PRO A 315 18.94 11.07 -15.71
N ALA A 316 20.08 11.76 -15.74
CA ALA A 316 21.21 11.40 -14.90
C ALA A 316 20.76 11.41 -13.42
N PRO A 317 21.22 10.45 -12.60
CA PRO A 317 20.82 10.31 -11.21
C PRO A 317 21.17 11.54 -10.36
#